data_AF-A0A967X3G9-F1
#
_entry.id   AF-A0A967X3G9-F1
#
_cell.length_a   1.000
_cell.length_b   1.000
_cell.length_c   1.000
_cell.angle_alpha   90.00
_cell.angle_beta   90.00
_cell.angle_gamma   90.00
#
_symmetry.space_group_name_H-M   'P 1'
#
loop_
_entity.id
_entity.type
_entity.pdbx_description
1 polymer ?
#
loop_
_entity_poly.entity_id
_entity_poly.type
_entity_poly.pdbx_seq_one_letter_code
_entity_poly.pdbx_strand_id
1 'polypeptide(L)'
;AVHPGLERTFESFEAVLGDLYGEFTFEYAAAESGVEAERLRQVAEVVATAGTRLATHNWRSAGSGNLGGWQVARTLFLLNALLGAVATEGGTYPNAWNKFVPKPIHTPPHPDNWNELTWPQEYPLTMYE
;
A
#
# COMPACT_ATOMS: atom_id res chain seq x y z
N ALA A 1 21.04 4.40 5.22
CA ALA A 1 19.93 5.33 4.90
C ALA A 1 20.22 5.94 3.54
N VAL A 2 19.20 6.09 2.68
CA VAL A 2 19.38 6.53 1.28
C VAL A 2 19.63 8.05 1.18
N HIS A 3 19.09 8.86 2.09
CA HIS A 3 19.31 10.31 2.16
C HIS A 3 19.85 10.75 3.54
N PRO A 4 21.09 10.38 3.91
CA PRO A 4 21.62 10.62 5.26
C PRO A 4 21.96 12.10 5.55
N GLY A 5 22.09 12.94 4.52
CA GLY A 5 22.48 14.35 4.63
C GLY A 5 21.33 15.34 4.66
N LEU A 6 20.08 14.89 4.51
CA LEU A 6 18.90 15.75 4.59
C LEU A 6 18.44 15.90 6.04
N GLU A 7 17.81 17.04 6.33
CA GLU A 7 17.20 17.27 7.63
C GLU A 7 16.02 16.31 7.84
N ARG A 8 15.81 15.86 9.07
CA ARG A 8 14.75 14.89 9.40
C ARG A 8 13.42 15.61 9.67
N THR A 9 12.92 16.32 8.67
CA THR A 9 11.66 17.07 8.72
C THR A 9 10.61 16.46 7.80
N PHE A 10 9.34 16.87 7.98
CA PHE A 10 8.26 16.41 7.11
C PHE A 10 8.40 16.97 5.69
N GLU A 11 8.85 18.22 5.56
CA GLU A 11 9.09 18.89 4.28
C GLU A 11 10.19 18.18 3.49
N SER A 12 11.24 17.71 4.18
CA SER A 12 12.29 16.89 3.54
C SER A 12 11.74 15.54 3.07
N PHE A 13 10.82 14.94 3.84
CA PHE A 13 10.14 13.71 3.43
C PHE A 13 9.25 13.94 2.21
N GLU A 14 8.43 15.00 2.18
CA GLU A 14 7.54 15.34 1.07
C GLU A 14 8.32 15.61 -0.22
N ALA A 15 9.39 16.40 -0.14
CA ALA A 15 10.26 16.67 -1.28
C ALA A 15 10.88 15.39 -1.85
N VAL A 16 11.46 14.55 -0.99
CA VAL A 16 12.05 13.27 -1.41
C VAL A 16 10.99 12.32 -1.97
N LEU A 17 9.79 12.28 -1.40
CA LEU A 17 8.69 11.46 -1.92
C LEU A 17 8.30 11.91 -3.34
N GLY A 18 8.21 13.23 -3.56
CA GLY A 18 7.96 13.81 -4.88
C GLY A 18 9.04 13.43 -5.90
N ASP A 19 10.31 13.55 -5.54
CA ASP A 19 11.43 13.16 -6.40
C ASP A 19 11.41 11.66 -6.74
N LEU A 20 11.20 10.81 -5.73
CA LEU A 20 11.15 9.35 -5.90
C LEU A 20 10.00 8.91 -6.80
N TYR A 21 8.86 9.60 -6.75
CA TYR A 21 7.71 9.27 -7.58
C TYR A 21 7.66 10.02 -8.92
N GLY A 22 8.59 10.95 -9.17
CA GLY A 22 8.59 11.81 -10.34
C GLY A 22 8.72 11.07 -11.68
N GLU A 23 9.29 9.87 -11.69
CA GLU A 23 9.40 9.04 -12.91
C GLU A 23 8.09 8.33 -13.30
N PHE A 24 7.14 8.16 -12.37
CA PHE A 24 5.89 7.44 -12.61
C PHE A 24 4.82 8.33 -13.25
N THR A 25 5.06 8.74 -14.49
CA THR A 25 4.11 9.55 -15.27
C THR A 25 2.93 8.72 -15.79
N PHE A 26 1.90 9.38 -16.33
CA PHE A 26 0.79 8.68 -16.98
C PHE A 26 1.24 7.91 -18.23
N GLU A 27 2.22 8.43 -18.96
CA GLU A 27 2.81 7.76 -20.13
C GLU A 27 3.60 6.52 -19.72
N TYR A 28 4.38 6.61 -18.64
CA TYR A 28 5.05 5.45 -18.05
C TYR A 28 4.04 4.37 -17.66
N ALA A 29 3.02 4.75 -16.88
CA ALA A 29 2.00 3.82 -16.43
C ALA A 29 1.18 3.23 -17.59
N ALA A 30 0.96 3.99 -18.66
CA ALA A 30 0.30 3.50 -19.87
C ALA A 30 1.14 2.45 -20.60
N ALA A 31 2.45 2.69 -20.73
CA ALA A 31 3.37 1.74 -21.33
C ALA A 31 3.46 0.42 -20.54
N GLU A 32 3.48 0.50 -19.21
CA GLU A 32 3.57 -0.69 -18.34
C GLU A 32 2.26 -1.48 -18.25
N SER A 33 1.12 -0.80 -18.20
CA SER A 33 -0.20 -1.44 -17.97
C SER A 33 -0.97 -1.77 -19.25
N GLY A 34 -0.64 -1.14 -20.38
CA GLY A 34 -1.43 -1.18 -21.60
C GLY A 34 -2.76 -0.42 -21.50
N VAL A 35 -2.97 0.40 -20.46
CA VAL A 35 -4.14 1.28 -20.31
C VAL A 35 -3.80 2.65 -20.89
N GLU A 36 -4.72 3.24 -21.66
CA GLU A 36 -4.54 4.58 -22.23
C GLU A 36 -4.21 5.64 -21.16
N ALA A 37 -3.21 6.49 -21.41
CA ALA A 37 -2.77 7.52 -20.46
C ALA A 37 -3.91 8.46 -20.04
N GLU A 38 -4.80 8.82 -20.99
CA GLU A 38 -5.98 9.64 -20.70
C GLU A 38 -6.95 8.93 -19.74
N ARG A 39 -7.11 7.60 -19.86
CA ARG A 39 -7.93 6.83 -18.91
C ARG A 39 -7.31 6.82 -17.52
N LEU A 40 -5.99 6.66 -17.43
CA LEU A 40 -5.27 6.73 -16.15
C LEU A 40 -5.42 8.10 -15.49
N ARG A 41 -5.28 9.18 -16.26
CA ARG A 41 -5.50 10.55 -15.80
C ARG A 41 -6.91 10.76 -15.26
N GLN A 42 -7.93 10.26 -15.96
CA GLN A 42 -9.33 10.33 -15.50
C GLN A 42 -9.55 9.61 -14.16
N VAL A 43 -8.95 8.43 -13.98
CA VAL A 43 -9.03 7.69 -12.71
C VAL A 43 -8.32 8.46 -11.59
N ALA A 44 -7.13 9.00 -11.87
CA ALA A 44 -6.37 9.79 -10.91
C ALA A 44 -7.14 11.05 -10.45
N GLU A 45 -7.84 11.73 -11.36
CA GLU A 45 -8.70 12.88 -11.05
C GLU A 45 -9.86 12.50 -10.12
N VAL A 46 -10.53 11.37 -10.38
CA VAL A 46 -11.61 10.85 -9.52
C VAL A 46 -11.08 10.54 -8.12
N VAL A 47 -9.90 9.92 -8.03
CA VAL A 47 -9.25 9.64 -6.74
C VAL A 47 -8.88 10.94 -6.02
N ALA A 48 -8.21 11.87 -6.70
CA ALA A 48 -7.76 13.14 -6.12
C ALA A 48 -8.93 14.00 -5.58
N THR A 49 -10.11 13.89 -6.18
CA THR A 49 -11.32 14.62 -5.77
C THR A 49 -12.16 13.90 -4.71
N ALA A 50 -11.80 12.67 -4.33
CA ALA A 50 -12.57 11.87 -3.37
C ALA A 50 -12.52 12.40 -1.92
N GLY A 51 -11.53 13.25 -1.59
CA GLY A 51 -11.24 13.62 -0.20
C GLY A 51 -10.84 12.38 0.61
N THR A 52 -11.42 12.18 1.78
CA THR A 52 -11.16 10.98 2.60
C THR A 52 -11.95 9.74 2.17
N ARG A 53 -12.81 9.84 1.14
CA ARG A 53 -13.74 8.77 0.75
C ARG A 53 -13.14 7.84 -0.31
N LEU A 54 -11.95 7.31 -0.03
CA LEU A 54 -11.28 6.32 -0.87
C LEU A 54 -11.15 4.99 -0.12
N ALA A 55 -11.65 3.92 -0.74
CA ALA A 55 -11.41 2.56 -0.30
C ALA A 55 -10.71 1.78 -1.43
N THR A 56 -9.55 1.21 -1.13
CA THR A 56 -8.79 0.42 -2.11
C THR A 56 -8.74 -1.04 -1.67
N HIS A 57 -8.84 -1.96 -2.63
CA HIS A 57 -8.75 -3.39 -2.37
C HIS A 57 -7.73 -4.02 -3.29
N ASN A 58 -6.84 -4.84 -2.73
CA ASN A 58 -5.90 -5.64 -3.47
C ASN A 58 -6.45 -7.04 -3.70
N TRP A 59 -6.39 -7.54 -4.94
CA TRP A 59 -6.73 -8.92 -5.24
C TRP A 59 -5.51 -9.80 -5.01
N ARG A 60 -5.70 -10.97 -4.37
CA ARG A 60 -4.60 -11.87 -3.99
C ARG A 60 -3.66 -12.19 -5.14
N SER A 61 -4.20 -12.34 -6.36
CA SER A 61 -3.41 -12.63 -7.56
C SER A 61 -2.38 -11.56 -7.92
N ALA A 62 -2.61 -10.30 -7.54
CA ALA A 62 -1.68 -9.21 -7.83
C ALA A 62 -0.53 -9.12 -6.80
N GLY A 63 -0.76 -9.59 -5.58
CA GLY A 63 0.23 -9.57 -4.50
C GLY A 63 0.98 -10.88 -4.28
N SER A 64 0.46 -12.01 -4.79
CA SER A 64 0.95 -13.36 -4.47
C SER A 64 1.67 -14.02 -5.65
N GLY A 65 2.75 -14.73 -5.35
CA GLY A 65 3.41 -15.63 -6.32
C GLY A 65 4.44 -14.96 -7.23
N ASN A 66 4.78 -13.69 -7.00
CA ASN A 66 5.83 -12.97 -7.72
C ASN A 66 6.73 -12.17 -6.77
N LEU A 67 8.02 -12.05 -7.14
CA LEU A 67 8.96 -11.20 -6.42
C LEU A 67 8.45 -9.76 -6.45
N GLY A 68 8.33 -9.13 -5.27
CA GLY A 68 7.85 -7.76 -5.14
C GLY A 68 6.32 -7.58 -5.18
N GLY A 69 5.51 -8.65 -5.24
CA GLY A 69 4.04 -8.53 -5.28
C GLY A 69 3.44 -7.76 -4.09
N TRP A 70 4.08 -7.83 -2.93
CA TRP A 70 3.72 -7.04 -1.75
C TRP A 70 3.75 -5.52 -1.98
N GLN A 71 4.51 -5.03 -2.96
CA GLN A 71 4.53 -3.62 -3.34
C GLN A 71 3.18 -3.15 -3.88
N VAL A 72 2.41 -4.01 -4.56
CA VAL A 72 1.09 -3.65 -5.10
C VAL A 72 0.15 -3.21 -3.98
N ALA A 73 0.08 -4.00 -2.89
CA ALA A 73 -0.73 -3.67 -1.72
C ALA A 73 -0.26 -2.35 -1.07
N ARG A 74 1.05 -2.15 -0.95
CA ARG A 74 1.62 -0.93 -0.34
C ARG A 74 1.37 0.31 -1.17
N THR A 75 1.53 0.25 -2.50
CA THR A 75 1.30 1.39 -3.39
C THR A 75 -0.18 1.77 -3.41
N LEU A 76 -1.10 0.80 -3.41
CA LEU A 76 -2.54 1.07 -3.26
C LEU A 76 -2.85 1.69 -1.90
N PHE A 77 -2.28 1.15 -0.83
CA PHE A 77 -2.53 1.67 0.52
C PHE A 77 -1.96 3.07 0.73
N LEU A 78 -0.85 3.40 0.07
CA LEU A 78 -0.26 4.75 0.07
C LEU A 78 -1.26 5.81 -0.39
N LEU A 79 -2.13 5.51 -1.37
CA LEU A 79 -3.19 6.43 -1.79
C LEU A 79 -4.15 6.75 -0.63
N ASN A 80 -4.55 5.75 0.15
CA ASN A 80 -5.39 5.99 1.33
C ASN A 80 -4.67 6.86 2.37
N ALA A 81 -3.36 6.65 2.56
CA ALA A 81 -2.57 7.44 3.49
C ALA A 81 -2.45 8.91 3.04
N LEU A 82 -2.17 9.15 1.75
CA LEU A 82 -2.08 10.49 1.16
C LEU A 82 -3.40 11.25 1.24
N LEU A 83 -4.53 10.57 1.02
CA LEU A 83 -5.86 11.18 1.08
C LEU A 83 -6.41 11.30 2.52
N GLY A 84 -5.72 10.73 3.52
CA GLY A 84 -6.25 10.64 4.89
C GLY A 84 -7.49 9.76 5.00
N ALA A 85 -7.64 8.76 4.12
CA ALA A 85 -8.83 7.93 3.98
C ALA A 85 -8.88 6.72 4.95
N VAL A 86 -7.88 6.54 5.81
CA VAL A 86 -7.83 5.42 6.75
C VAL A 86 -8.79 5.65 7.91
N ALA A 87 -9.68 4.70 8.15
CA ALA A 87 -10.69 4.71 9.21
C ALA A 87 -11.63 5.94 9.20
N THR A 88 -11.95 6.41 7.99
CA THR A 88 -12.92 7.50 7.78
C THR A 88 -14.19 6.98 7.12
N GLU A 89 -15.27 7.76 7.19
CA GLU A 89 -16.51 7.43 6.49
C GLU A 89 -16.27 7.38 4.97
N GLY A 90 -16.66 6.27 4.34
CA GLY A 90 -16.41 6.03 2.92
C GLY A 90 -14.96 5.65 2.57
N GLY A 91 -14.08 5.53 3.56
CA GLY A 91 -12.67 5.17 3.39
C GLY A 91 -12.36 3.70 3.71
N THR A 92 -11.07 3.35 3.62
CA THR A 92 -10.57 2.03 4.04
C THR A 92 -10.61 1.88 5.57
N TYR A 93 -11.35 0.90 6.09
CA TYR A 93 -11.44 0.62 7.53
C TYR A 93 -10.68 -0.65 7.93
N PRO A 94 -9.79 -0.61 8.94
CA PRO A 94 -9.05 -1.80 9.38
C PRO A 94 -9.98 -2.92 9.84
N ASN A 95 -9.82 -4.11 9.26
CA ASN A 95 -10.66 -5.26 9.59
C ASN A 95 -10.61 -5.62 11.08
N ALA A 96 -9.44 -5.48 11.73
CA ALA A 96 -9.27 -5.79 13.14
C ALA A 96 -10.13 -4.91 14.07
N TRP A 97 -10.63 -3.77 13.59
CA TRP A 97 -11.43 -2.84 14.38
C TRP A 97 -12.93 -3.10 14.28
N ASN A 98 -13.40 -3.77 13.22
CA ASN A 98 -14.82 -3.95 12.95
C ASN A 98 -15.24 -5.40 12.66
N LYS A 99 -14.29 -6.28 12.30
CA LYS A 99 -14.56 -7.68 12.02
C LYS A 99 -14.60 -8.45 13.34
N PHE A 100 -15.77 -8.98 13.66
CA PHE A 100 -15.87 -10.02 14.68
C PHE A 100 -15.24 -11.32 14.16
N VAL A 101 -14.23 -11.81 14.86
CA VAL A 101 -13.63 -13.13 14.64
C VAL A 101 -13.94 -13.99 15.88
N PRO A 102 -14.80 -15.01 15.78
CA PRO A 102 -15.14 -15.84 16.93
C PRO A 102 -13.88 -16.57 17.41
N LYS A 103 -13.60 -16.49 18.72
CA LYS A 103 -12.50 -17.24 19.34
C LYS A 103 -12.97 -18.69 19.57
N PRO A 104 -12.33 -19.71 18.95
CA PRO A 104 -12.67 -21.10 19.21
C PRO A 104 -12.33 -21.51 20.65
N ILE A 105 -13.00 -22.55 21.15
CA ILE A 105 -12.77 -23.10 22.51
C ILE A 105 -11.30 -23.51 22.70
N HIS A 106 -10.67 -24.01 21.63
CA HIS A 106 -9.26 -24.38 21.60
C HIS A 106 -8.54 -23.60 20.51
N THR A 107 -7.47 -22.89 20.88
CA THR A 107 -6.56 -22.23 19.93
C THR A 107 -5.17 -22.80 20.14
N PRO A 108 -4.48 -23.31 19.11
CA PRO A 108 -3.10 -23.73 19.26
C PRO A 108 -2.22 -22.53 19.66
N PRO A 109 -1.12 -22.75 20.41
CA PRO A 109 -0.17 -21.69 20.67
C PRO A 109 0.47 -21.22 19.36
N HIS A 110 0.96 -19.97 19.34
CA HIS A 110 1.80 -19.51 18.25
C HIS A 110 3.05 -20.39 18.17
N PRO A 111 3.53 -20.76 16.97
CA PRO A 111 4.80 -21.46 16.83
C PRO A 111 5.94 -20.64 17.42
N ASP A 112 6.85 -21.29 18.17
CA ASP A 112 8.01 -20.64 18.77
C ASP A 112 9.14 -20.35 17.76
N ASN A 113 8.96 -20.75 16.50
CA ASN A 113 9.96 -20.63 15.45
C ASN A 113 9.55 -19.58 14.43
N TRP A 114 10.53 -18.76 14.04
CA TRP A 114 10.39 -17.84 12.91
C TRP A 114 10.26 -18.62 11.59
N ASN A 115 9.27 -18.27 10.76
CA ASN A 115 9.09 -18.87 9.45
C ASN A 115 9.62 -17.92 8.37
N GLU A 116 10.85 -18.15 7.93
CA GLU A 116 11.50 -17.33 6.89
C GLU A 116 10.78 -17.38 5.54
N LEU A 117 9.95 -18.40 5.27
CA LEU A 117 9.11 -18.45 4.06
C LEU A 117 7.97 -17.42 4.12
N THR A 118 7.46 -17.15 5.31
CA THR A 118 6.39 -16.16 5.54
C THR A 118 6.94 -14.80 5.97
N TRP A 119 8.16 -14.73 6.49
CA TRP A 119 8.78 -13.48 6.93
C TRP A 119 10.29 -13.51 6.64
N PRO A 120 10.72 -13.23 5.39
CA PRO A 120 12.11 -13.24 4.99
C PRO A 120 12.90 -12.20 5.78
N GLN A 121 14.15 -12.53 6.10
CA GLN A 121 15.03 -11.65 6.88
C GLN A 121 15.31 -10.33 6.14
N GLU A 122 15.27 -10.35 4.82
CA GLU A 122 15.46 -9.19 3.95
C GLU A 122 14.28 -8.21 4.06
N TYR A 123 13.08 -8.70 4.39
CA TYR A 123 11.86 -7.90 4.44
C TYR A 123 10.95 -8.26 5.64
N PRO A 124 11.44 -8.17 6.89
CA PRO A 124 10.76 -8.72 8.07
C PRO A 124 9.48 -7.97 8.47
N LEU A 125 9.19 -6.85 7.83
CA LEU A 125 7.99 -6.02 8.02
C LEU A 125 7.08 -6.01 6.77
N THR A 126 7.31 -6.90 5.80
CA THR A 126 6.42 -7.02 4.64
C THR A 126 5.15 -7.78 5.01
N MET A 127 4.03 -7.06 5.01
CA MET A 127 2.70 -7.65 5.04
C MET A 127 2.38 -8.19 3.64
N TYR A 128 1.99 -9.46 3.57
CA TYR A 128 1.70 -10.17 2.30
C TYR A 128 0.27 -9.95 1.79
N GLU A 129 -0.55 -9.24 2.56
CA GLU A 129 -1.99 -9.05 2.30
C GLU A 129 -2.37 -7.57 2.34
#